data_AF-A0A7L8XZT2-F1
#
_entry.id   AF-A0A7L8XZT2-F1
#
_cell.length_a   1.000
_cell.length_b   1.000
_cell.length_c   1.000
_cell.angle_alpha   90.00
_cell.angle_beta   90.00
_cell.angle_gamma   90.00
#
_symmetry.space_group_name_H-M   'P 1'
#
loop_
_entity.id
_entity.type
_entity.pdbx_description
1 polymer ?
#
loop_
_entity_poly.entity_id
_entity_poly.type
_entity_poly.pdbx_seq_one_letter_code
_entity_poly.pdbx_strand_id
1 'polypeptide(L)'
;LDKIPFHPYYSYKDLLGFALLLTTLISLSAFTPNILGDPDNFTPANPLSTPPHIKPEWYFLFAYAILRSIPNKLGGVLALLLSIMILFLAPIIHLSKQRSMTFRPLTK
;
A
#
# COMPACT_ATOMS: atom_id res chain seq x y z
N LEU A 1 22.15 -22.21 10.16
CA LEU A 1 23.10 -23.03 9.38
C LEU A 1 22.35 -23.89 8.34
N ASP A 2 21.03 -23.71 8.17
CA ASP A 2 20.19 -24.53 7.29
C ASP A 2 19.82 -23.74 6.02
N LYS A 3 20.74 -23.67 5.06
CA LYS A 3 20.46 -23.07 3.74
C LYS A 3 20.21 -24.19 2.73
N ILE A 4 19.12 -24.07 1.97
CA ILE A 4 18.84 -24.89 0.79
C ILE A 4 19.13 -24.06 -0.47
N PRO A 5 19.45 -24.71 -1.62
CA PRO A 5 19.66 -23.98 -2.86
C PRO A 5 18.36 -23.28 -3.29
N PHE A 6 18.48 -22.13 -3.97
CA PHE A 6 17.32 -21.36 -4.43
C PHE A 6 16.46 -22.17 -5.41
N HIS A 7 17.10 -22.77 -6.41
CA HIS A 7 16.49 -23.74 -7.30
C HIS A 7 16.72 -25.15 -6.77
N PRO A 8 15.71 -26.03 -6.75
CA PRO A 8 14.36 -25.86 -7.30
C PRO A 8 13.34 -25.22 -6.32
N TYR A 9 13.67 -25.13 -5.04
CA TYR A 9 12.70 -24.89 -3.96
C TYR A 9 11.95 -23.56 -4.05
N TYR A 10 12.67 -22.45 -4.09
CA TYR A 10 12.05 -21.13 -4.17
C TYR A 10 11.53 -20.83 -5.57
N SER A 11 12.16 -21.38 -6.62
CA SER A 11 11.66 -21.24 -7.99
C SER A 11 10.22 -21.78 -8.16
N TYR A 12 9.93 -22.99 -7.68
CA TYR A 12 8.58 -23.55 -7.76
C TYR A 12 7.59 -22.83 -6.83
N LYS A 13 8.05 -22.38 -5.66
CA LYS A 13 7.23 -21.56 -4.75
C LYS A 13 6.83 -20.24 -5.39
N ASP A 14 7.77 -19.56 -6.04
CA ASP A 14 7.55 -18.28 -6.72
C ASP A 14 6.62 -18.48 -7.92
N LEU A 15 6.80 -19.55 -8.71
CA LEU A 15 5.91 -19.91 -9.82
C LEU A 15 4.45 -20.04 -9.35
N LEU A 16 4.23 -20.73 -8.23
CA LEU A 16 2.90 -20.85 -7.63
C LEU A 16 2.36 -19.48 -7.16
N GLY A 17 3.21 -18.66 -6.54
CA GLY A 17 2.84 -17.28 -6.16
C GLY A 17 2.42 -16.43 -7.35
N PHE A 18 3.16 -16.48 -8.46
CA PHE A 18 2.82 -15.77 -9.69
C PHE A 18 1.55 -16.31 -10.34
N ALA A 19 1.33 -17.63 -10.35
CA ALA A 19 0.10 -18.21 -10.86
C ALA A 19 -1.14 -17.69 -10.10
N LEU A 20 -1.05 -17.61 -8.76
CA LEU A 20 -2.11 -17.04 -7.93
C LEU A 20 -2.30 -15.52 -8.20
N LEU A 21 -1.22 -14.75 -8.31
CA LEU A 21 -1.30 -13.33 -8.63
C LEU A 21 -1.94 -13.09 -10.00
N LEU A 22 -1.53 -13.82 -11.03
CA LEU A 22 -2.06 -13.65 -12.39
C LEU A 22 -3.51 -14.09 -12.50
N THR A 23 -3.89 -15.21 -11.88
CA THR A 23 -5.28 -15.67 -11.87
C THR A 23 -6.21 -14.67 -11.19
N THR A 24 -5.81 -14.11 -10.04
CA THR A 24 -6.58 -13.05 -9.38
C THR A 24 -6.66 -11.77 -10.22
N LEU A 25 -5.55 -11.33 -10.83
CA LEU A 25 -5.54 -10.16 -11.71
C LEU A 25 -6.44 -10.34 -12.94
N ILE A 26 -6.37 -11.49 -13.62
CA ILE A 26 -7.21 -11.82 -14.77
C ILE A 26 -8.69 -11.86 -14.35
N SER A 27 -9.00 -12.45 -13.20
CA SER A 27 -10.38 -12.49 -12.72
C SER A 27 -10.93 -11.08 -12.47
N LEU A 28 -10.12 -10.19 -11.86
CA LEU A 28 -10.50 -8.81 -11.61
C LEU A 28 -10.73 -8.03 -12.91
N SER A 29 -9.81 -8.15 -13.87
CA SER A 29 -9.89 -7.40 -15.14
C SER A 29 -10.97 -7.92 -16.08
N ALA A 30 -11.22 -9.23 -16.11
CA ALA A 30 -12.20 -9.83 -17.01
C ALA A 30 -13.64 -9.73 -16.48
N PHE A 31 -13.85 -9.95 -15.18
CA PHE A 31 -15.21 -10.00 -14.61
C PHE A 31 -15.66 -8.66 -14.01
N THR A 32 -14.76 -7.87 -13.41
CA THR A 32 -15.13 -6.63 -12.70
C THR A 32 -14.09 -5.53 -12.90
N PRO A 33 -13.82 -5.07 -14.14
CA PRO A 33 -12.70 -4.18 -14.45
C PRO A 33 -12.72 -2.84 -13.70
N ASN A 34 -13.92 -2.33 -13.38
CA ASN A 34 -14.10 -1.00 -12.82
C ASN A 34 -14.35 -0.99 -11.29
N ILE A 35 -14.26 -2.13 -10.61
CA ILE A 35 -14.59 -2.21 -9.17
C ILE A 35 -13.66 -1.37 -8.28
N LEU A 36 -12.41 -1.18 -8.70
CA LEU A 36 -11.41 -0.36 -8.01
C LEU A 36 -11.34 1.09 -8.52
N GLY A 37 -12.11 1.42 -9.57
CA GLY A 37 -12.10 2.73 -10.21
C GLY A 37 -13.14 3.68 -9.61
N ASP A 38 -12.99 4.97 -9.91
CA ASP A 38 -13.98 6.00 -9.58
C ASP A 38 -14.84 6.32 -10.81
N PRO A 39 -16.19 6.23 -10.71
CA PRO A 39 -17.10 6.65 -11.78
C PRO A 39 -16.88 8.07 -12.30
N ASP A 40 -16.43 9.00 -11.44
CA ASP A 40 -16.20 10.40 -11.82
C ASP A 40 -15.12 10.52 -12.91
N ASN A 41 -14.17 9.58 -12.98
CA ASN A 41 -13.09 9.56 -13.97
C ASN A 41 -13.56 9.21 -15.40
N PHE A 42 -14.80 8.76 -15.59
CA PHE A 42 -15.38 8.57 -16.92
C PHE A 42 -15.96 9.87 -17.52
N THR A 43 -16.05 10.94 -16.72
CA THR A 43 -16.44 12.27 -17.20
C THR A 43 -15.22 13.04 -17.69
N PRO A 44 -15.29 13.78 -18.81
CA PRO A 44 -14.18 14.61 -19.27
C PRO A 44 -13.81 15.68 -18.24
N ALA A 45 -12.51 15.96 -18.11
CA ALA A 45 -12.01 16.93 -17.13
C ALA A 45 -12.57 18.35 -17.36
N ASN A 46 -13.08 18.97 -16.29
CA ASN A 46 -13.53 20.35 -16.28
C ASN A 46 -12.74 21.18 -15.25
N PRO A 47 -11.79 22.04 -15.67
CA PRO A 47 -10.99 22.85 -14.75
C PRO A 47 -11.80 23.83 -13.88
N LEU A 48 -13.03 24.15 -14.27
CA LEU A 48 -13.89 25.12 -13.58
C LEU A 48 -14.81 24.46 -12.54
N SER A 49 -14.86 23.13 -12.47
CA SER A 49 -15.78 22.41 -11.58
C SER A 49 -15.13 21.20 -10.95
N THR A 50 -15.17 21.13 -9.62
CA THR A 50 -14.73 19.96 -8.85
C THR A 50 -15.94 19.11 -8.45
N PRO A 51 -15.93 17.78 -8.67
CA PRO A 51 -16.97 16.90 -8.18
C PRO A 51 -17.15 16.99 -6.66
N PRO A 52 -18.39 16.93 -6.13
CA PRO A 52 -18.66 17.09 -4.70
C PRO A 52 -18.08 15.96 -3.84
N HIS A 53 -17.93 14.75 -4.39
CA HIS A 53 -17.43 13.57 -3.68
C HIS A 53 -15.98 13.20 -4.05
N ILE A 54 -15.18 14.17 -4.48
CA ILE A 54 -13.80 13.95 -4.93
C ILE A 54 -12.93 13.24 -3.86
N LYS A 55 -12.38 12.09 -4.26
CA LYS A 55 -11.47 11.26 -3.47
C LYS A 55 -10.34 10.75 -4.36
N PRO A 56 -9.16 10.46 -3.80
CA PRO A 56 -8.10 9.81 -4.54
C PRO A 56 -8.39 8.31 -4.70
N GLU A 57 -7.54 7.63 -5.47
CA GLU A 57 -7.57 6.19 -5.61
C GLU A 57 -7.35 5.48 -4.27
N TRP A 58 -7.87 4.26 -4.16
CA TRP A 58 -7.97 3.52 -2.90
C TRP A 58 -6.61 3.34 -2.18
N TYR A 59 -5.52 3.14 -2.93
CA TYR A 59 -4.18 2.97 -2.38
C TYR A 59 -3.57 4.28 -1.81
N PHE A 60 -4.16 5.45 -2.10
CA PHE A 60 -3.75 6.73 -1.53
C PHE A 60 -4.63 7.20 -0.36
N LEU A 61 -5.72 6.50 -0.04
CA LEU A 61 -6.67 6.93 0.98
C LEU A 61 -6.03 7.10 2.36
N PHE A 62 -5.06 6.24 2.74
CA PHE A 62 -4.37 6.37 4.03
C PHE A 62 -3.60 7.70 4.13
N ALA A 63 -2.91 8.08 3.05
CA ALA A 63 -2.08 9.27 2.99
C ALA A 63 -2.94 10.54 2.94
N TYR A 64 -4.05 10.48 2.19
CA TYR A 64 -5.05 11.53 2.13
C TYR A 64 -5.77 11.76 3.47
N ALA A 65 -6.06 10.70 4.23
CA ALA A 65 -6.63 10.82 5.57
C ALA A 65 -5.66 11.54 6.53
N ILE A 66 -4.36 11.25 6.46
CA ILE A 66 -3.33 11.97 7.23
C ILE A 66 -3.23 13.43 6.82
N LEU A 67 -3.29 13.73 5.52
CA LEU A 67 -3.25 15.11 5.01
C LEU A 67 -4.44 15.93 5.52
N ARG A 68 -5.66 15.36 5.51
CA ARG A 68 -6.89 16.05 5.92
C ARG A 68 -7.10 16.13 7.43
N SER A 69 -6.41 15.31 8.23
CA SER A 69 -6.54 15.35 9.69
C SER A 69 -5.87 16.57 10.32
N ILE A 70 -4.96 17.24 9.59
CA ILE A 70 -4.24 18.41 10.07
C ILE A 70 -4.84 19.67 9.45
N PRO A 71 -5.48 20.56 10.22
CA PRO A 71 -6.08 21.81 9.74
C PRO A 71 -5.02 22.91 9.49
N ASN A 72 -3.89 22.54 8.87
CA ASN A 72 -2.80 23.45 8.49
C ASN A 72 -2.20 22.99 7.15
N LYS A 73 -2.07 23.92 6.19
CA LYS A 73 -1.59 23.61 4.84
C LYS A 73 -0.17 23.04 4.83
N LEU A 74 0.77 23.67 5.54
CA LEU A 74 2.16 23.22 5.61
C LEU A 74 2.29 21.94 6.44
N GLY A 75 1.61 21.89 7.61
CA GLY A 75 1.63 20.76 8.52
C GLY A 75 1.08 19.48 7.89
N GLY A 76 -0.01 19.57 7.13
CA GLY A 76 -0.57 18.44 6.40
C GLY A 76 0.39 17.88 5.34
N VAL A 77 1.06 18.76 4.56
CA VAL A 77 2.05 18.34 3.56
C VAL A 77 3.27 17.69 4.21
N LEU A 78 3.77 18.25 5.32
CA LEU A 78 4.86 17.65 6.08
C LEU A 78 4.47 16.29 6.65
N ALA A 79 3.27 16.15 7.21
CA ALA A 79 2.80 14.88 7.76
C ALA A 79 2.62 13.81 6.68
N LEU A 80 2.12 14.19 5.50
CA LEU A 80 2.04 13.29 4.35
C LEU A 80 3.42 12.74 3.97
N LEU A 81 4.42 13.62 3.82
CA LEU A 81 5.79 13.23 3.50
C LEU A 81 6.40 12.35 4.62
N LEU A 82 6.19 12.72 5.88
CA LEU A 82 6.67 11.97 7.03
C LEU A 82 6.00 10.60 7.16
N SER A 83 4.74 10.43 6.71
CA SER A 83 4.03 9.15 6.77
C SER A 83 4.72 8.04 5.96
N ILE A 84 5.48 8.42 4.93
CA ILE A 84 6.29 7.49 4.12
C ILE A 84 7.72 7.47 4.66
N MET A 85 8.30 8.63 4.97
CA MET A 85 9.70 8.70 5.42
C MET A 85 9.95 8.02 6.77
N ILE A 86 8.93 7.87 7.63
CA ILE A 86 9.04 7.15 8.89
C ILE A 86 9.51 5.70 8.71
N LEU A 87 9.29 5.09 7.53
CA LEU A 87 9.78 3.75 7.21
C LEU A 87 11.32 3.66 7.24
N PHE A 88 12.03 4.74 6.91
CA PHE A 88 13.49 4.78 7.00
C PHE A 88 14.01 4.86 8.44
N LEU A 89 13.19 5.34 9.37
CA LEU A 89 13.52 5.38 10.80
C LEU A 89 13.33 4.01 11.46
N ALA A 90 12.59 3.08 10.84
CA ALA A 90 12.27 1.78 11.42
C ALA A 90 13.48 0.98 11.96
N PRO A 91 14.64 0.92 11.26
CA PRO A 91 15.83 0.25 11.79
C PRO A 91 16.45 0.96 13.00
N ILE A 92 16.36 2.29 13.05
CA ILE A 92 16.97 3.12 14.09
C ILE A 92 16.17 3.02 15.39
N ILE A 93 14.84 2.99 15.29
CA ILE A 93 13.94 2.89 16.45
C ILE A 93 13.73 1.45 16.94
N HIS A 94 14.38 0.45 16.32
CA HIS A 94 14.27 -0.94 16.73
C HIS A 94 15.11 -1.22 17.99
N LEU A 95 14.50 -1.04 19.16
CA LEU A 95 15.15 -1.20 20.47
C LEU A 95 15.23 -2.64 20.99
N SER A 96 14.51 -3.58 20.36
CA SER A 96 14.46 -4.96 20.87
C SER A 96 15.73 -5.74 20.55
N LYS A 97 16.12 -6.62 21.48
CA LYS A 97 17.21 -7.59 21.27
C LYS A 97 16.83 -8.69 20.27
N GLN A 98 15.54 -8.89 19.99
CA GLN A 98 15.04 -9.91 19.06
C GLN A 98 14.60 -9.27 17.75
N ARG A 99 15.11 -9.78 16.62
CA ARG A 99 14.80 -9.27 15.27
C ARG A 99 13.35 -9.54 14.84
N SER A 100 12.79 -10.69 15.18
CA SER A 100 11.43 -11.07 14.79
C SER A 100 10.41 -10.69 15.88
N MET A 101 9.18 -10.39 15.47
CA MET A 101 8.05 -10.20 16.40
C MET A 101 7.43 -11.52 16.87
N THR A 102 7.83 -12.67 16.31
CA THR A 102 7.24 -13.99 16.61
C THR A 102 7.20 -14.31 18.11
N PHE A 103 8.25 -13.94 18.85
CA PHE A 103 8.39 -14.19 20.29
C PHE A 103 8.25 -12.92 21.14
N ARG A 104 7.55 -11.89 20.63
CA ARG A 104 7.33 -10.60 21.31
C ARG A 104 5.83 -10.31 21.44
N PRO A 105 5.10 -10.94 22.39
CA PRO A 105 3.64 -10.86 22.48
C PRO A 105 3.07 -9.44 22.58
N LEU A 106 3.80 -8.52 23.21
CA LEU A 106 3.36 -7.13 23.36
C LEU A 106 3.56 -6.29 22.08
N THR A 107 4.42 -6.73 21.14
CA THR A 107 4.69 -6.00 19.89
C THR A 107 3.96 -6.62 18.69
N LYS A 108 3.65 -7.92 18.74
CA LYS A 108 2.94 -8.63 17.68
C LYS A 108 1.49 -8.16 17.58
#